data_AF-A0A937V688-F1
#
_entry.id   AF-A0A937V688-F1
#
_cell.length_a   1.000
_cell.length_b   1.000
_cell.length_c   1.000
_cell.angle_alpha   90.00
_cell.angle_beta   90.00
_cell.angle_gamma   90.00
#
_symmetry.space_group_name_H-M   'P 1'
#
loop_
_entity.id
_entity.type
_entity.pdbx_description
1 polymer ?
#
loop_
_entity_poly.entity_id
_entity_poly.type
_entity_poly.pdbx_seq_one_letter_code
_entity_poly.pdbx_strand_id
1 'polypeptide(L)'
;MTEDTVLVTDAELKAICTELDATADTTFFIASAHSIIYEYYGSSTRFTETRLKLIELYLSAHFAAITNPSVAFEGIGKLQQSFQYKIGLGLENTKYGQQALLLSGNTLLRKKISISWLGTIPEENENNTEV
;
A
#
# COMPACT_ATOMS: atom_id res chain seq x y z
N MET A 1 17.55 1.88 -3.25
CA MET A 1 16.82 0.60 -3.12
C MET A 1 17.00 -0.14 -4.43
N THR A 2 17.46 -1.38 -4.36
CA THR A 2 17.67 -2.28 -5.51
C THR A 2 16.51 -3.26 -5.58
N GLU A 3 16.15 -3.69 -6.78
CA GLU A 3 14.98 -4.55 -7.05
C GLU A 3 15.00 -5.89 -6.29
N ASP A 4 16.18 -6.40 -5.96
CA ASP A 4 16.36 -7.69 -5.30
C ASP A 4 16.57 -7.59 -3.78
N THR A 5 16.62 -6.38 -3.21
CA THR A 5 16.99 -6.19 -1.80
C THR A 5 15.81 -5.76 -0.95
N VAL A 6 15.15 -6.77 -0.37
CA VAL A 6 14.09 -6.58 0.63
C VAL A 6 14.64 -5.87 1.88
N LEU A 7 13.86 -4.93 2.43
CA LEU A 7 14.24 -4.13 3.60
C LEU A 7 13.79 -4.78 4.91
N VAL A 8 12.82 -5.69 4.82
CA VAL A 8 12.15 -6.32 5.95
C VAL A 8 12.56 -7.78 6.09
N THR A 9 12.73 -8.22 7.34
CA THR A 9 13.00 -9.63 7.68
C THR A 9 11.74 -10.37 8.13
N ASP A 10 11.73 -11.70 7.99
CA ASP A 10 10.64 -12.57 8.46
C ASP A 10 10.35 -12.37 9.96
N ALA A 11 11.40 -12.21 10.77
CA ALA A 11 11.28 -12.00 12.21
C ALA A 11 10.53 -10.69 12.56
N GLU A 12 10.80 -9.60 11.83
CA GLU A 12 10.12 -8.32 12.03
C GLU A 12 8.65 -8.40 11.65
N LEU A 13 8.33 -9.11 10.56
CA LEU A 13 6.96 -9.32 10.12
C LEU A 13 6.15 -10.15 11.12
N LYS A 14 6.71 -11.27 11.60
CA LYS A 14 6.09 -12.11 12.62
C LYS A 14 5.92 -11.41 13.96
N ALA A 15 6.79 -10.45 14.29
CA ALA A 15 6.65 -9.66 15.51
C ALA A 15 5.41 -8.73 15.48
N ILE A 16 4.98 -8.28 14.30
CA ILE A 16 3.86 -7.34 14.15
C ILE A 16 2.55 -8.04 13.77
N CYS A 17 2.62 -9.11 12.99
CA CYS A 17 1.46 -9.88 12.53
C CYS A 17 1.20 -11.05 13.49
N THR A 18 0.36 -10.80 14.50
CA THR A 18 -0.04 -11.82 15.48
C THR A 18 -0.94 -12.90 14.88
N GLU A 19 -1.54 -12.64 13.72
CA GLU A 19 -2.39 -13.58 13.00
C GLU A 19 -1.58 -14.68 12.28
N LEU A 20 -0.26 -14.54 12.21
CA LEU A 20 0.60 -15.44 11.47
C LEU A 20 1.16 -16.54 12.38
N ASP A 21 1.02 -17.80 11.95
CA ASP A 21 1.69 -18.91 12.64
C ASP A 21 3.21 -18.80 12.49
N ALA A 22 3.95 -19.20 13.53
CA ALA A 22 5.41 -19.14 13.53
C ALA A 22 6.06 -19.94 12.39
N THR A 23 5.37 -20.95 11.87
CA THR A 23 5.82 -21.82 10.77
C THR A 23 5.34 -21.34 9.39
N ALA A 24 4.55 -20.27 9.30
CA ALA A 24 4.08 -19.76 8.02
C ALA A 24 5.25 -19.16 7.22
N ASP A 25 5.25 -19.45 5.92
CA ASP A 25 6.19 -18.86 4.97
C ASP A 25 5.72 -17.44 4.61
N THR A 26 6.54 -16.44 4.96
CA THR A 26 6.24 -15.03 4.68
C THR A 26 6.94 -14.49 3.44
N THR A 27 7.79 -15.29 2.80
CA THR A 27 8.67 -14.85 1.71
C THR A 27 7.87 -14.21 0.58
N PHE A 28 6.73 -14.82 0.23
CA PHE A 28 5.84 -14.32 -0.82
C PHE A 28 5.24 -12.94 -0.49
N PHE A 29 4.85 -12.72 0.78
CA PHE A 29 4.25 -11.44 1.20
C PHE A 29 5.27 -10.31 1.19
N ILE A 30 6.49 -10.59 1.69
CA ILE A 30 7.59 -9.64 1.70
C ILE A 30 8.01 -9.28 0.26
N ALA A 31 8.19 -10.28 -0.61
CA ALA A 31 8.54 -10.05 -2.01
C ALA A 31 7.47 -9.24 -2.76
N SER A 32 6.19 -9.55 -2.52
CA SER A 32 5.07 -8.80 -3.13
C SER A 32 5.03 -7.34 -2.66
N ALA A 33 5.22 -7.09 -1.36
CA ALA A 33 5.28 -5.74 -0.81
C ALA A 33 6.48 -4.96 -1.36
N HIS A 34 7.64 -5.62 -1.46
CA HIS A 34 8.85 -5.04 -2.02
C HIS A 34 8.65 -4.59 -3.47
N SER A 35 8.10 -5.47 -4.32
CA SER A 35 7.82 -5.15 -5.73
C SER A 35 6.95 -3.91 -5.88
N ILE A 36 5.89 -3.78 -5.07
CA ILE A 36 5.00 -2.61 -5.10
C ILE A 36 5.77 -1.35 -4.66
N ILE A 37 6.53 -1.43 -3.57
CA ILE A 37 7.26 -0.27 -3.06
C ILE A 37 8.38 0.15 -4.02
N TYR A 38 9.03 -0.80 -4.67
CA TYR A 38 10.02 -0.54 -5.70
C TYR A 38 9.41 0.13 -6.93
N GLU A 39 8.27 -0.35 -7.42
CA GLU A 39 7.57 0.27 -8.55
C GLU A 39 7.16 1.73 -8.25
N TYR A 40 6.65 1.99 -7.04
CA TYR A 40 6.12 3.31 -6.68
C TYR A 40 7.19 4.29 -6.18
N TYR A 41 8.24 3.80 -5.52
CA TYR A 41 9.20 4.63 -4.80
C TYR A 41 10.67 4.30 -5.07
N GLY A 42 11.00 3.30 -5.91
CA GLY A 42 12.38 2.88 -6.15
C GLY A 42 13.31 3.99 -6.64
N SER A 43 12.77 4.96 -7.38
CA SER A 43 13.49 6.15 -7.86
C SER A 43 13.17 7.44 -7.08
N SER A 44 12.37 7.35 -6.02
CA SER A 44 11.84 8.50 -5.29
C SER A 44 12.69 8.85 -4.07
N THR A 45 13.02 10.12 -3.90
CA THR A 45 13.65 10.66 -2.67
C THR A 45 12.62 11.12 -1.63
N ARG A 46 11.33 10.86 -1.88
CA ARG A 46 10.23 11.35 -1.04
C ARG A 46 10.23 10.78 0.38
N PHE A 47 10.77 9.57 0.55
CA PHE A 47 10.79 8.88 1.83
C PHE A 47 12.21 8.42 2.17
N THR A 48 12.55 8.46 3.46
CA THR A 48 13.79 7.86 3.95
C THR A 48 13.69 6.34 3.88
N GLU A 49 14.84 5.66 3.82
CA GLU A 49 14.90 4.19 3.82
C GLU A 49 14.19 3.58 5.03
N THR A 50 14.33 4.20 6.21
CA THR A 50 13.61 3.80 7.43
C THR A 50 12.09 3.87 7.25
N ARG A 51 11.59 4.91 6.56
CA ARG A 51 10.16 5.07 6.31
C ARG A 51 9.67 4.05 5.28
N LEU A 52 10.44 3.80 4.22
CA LEU A 52 10.15 2.77 3.21
C LEU A 52 10.12 1.38 3.84
N LYS A 53 11.07 1.06 4.72
CA LYS A 53 11.09 -0.20 5.48
C LYS A 53 9.81 -0.39 6.29
N LEU A 54 9.34 0.65 7.00
CA LEU A 54 8.08 0.56 7.75
C LEU A 54 6.88 0.35 6.81
N ILE A 55 6.83 1.06 5.67
CA ILE A 55 5.76 0.87 4.69
C ILE A 55 5.76 -0.58 4.16
N GLU A 56 6.93 -1.14 3.84
CA GLU A 56 7.10 -2.53 3.40
C GLU A 56 6.63 -3.53 4.44
N LEU A 57 6.97 -3.28 5.70
CA LEU A 57 6.60 -4.14 6.82
C LEU A 57 5.09 -4.20 7.01
N TYR A 58 4.44 -3.03 7.06
CA TYR A 58 2.99 -2.96 7.22
C TYR A 58 2.22 -3.44 5.97
N LEU A 59 2.79 -3.27 4.78
CA LEU A 59 2.19 -3.80 3.56
C LEU A 59 2.32 -5.33 3.48
N SER A 60 3.45 -5.89 3.88
CA SER A 60 3.64 -7.34 4.00
C SER A 60 2.66 -7.95 5.01
N ALA A 61 2.52 -7.30 6.18
CA ALA A 61 1.55 -7.71 7.21
C ALA A 61 0.10 -7.61 6.73
N HIS A 62 -0.22 -6.62 5.90
CA HIS A 62 -1.54 -6.51 5.28
C HIS A 62 -1.86 -7.72 4.39
N PHE A 63 -0.92 -8.13 3.54
CA PHE A 63 -1.13 -9.29 2.67
C PHE A 63 -1.27 -10.58 3.48
N ALA A 64 -0.40 -10.77 4.47
CA ALA A 64 -0.51 -11.88 5.42
C ALA A 64 -1.88 -11.94 6.11
N ALA A 65 -2.36 -10.82 6.65
CA ALA A 65 -3.62 -10.74 7.38
C ALA A 65 -4.86 -10.92 6.48
N ILE A 66 -4.77 -10.59 5.19
CA ILE A 66 -5.84 -10.88 4.22
C ILE A 66 -5.91 -12.39 3.94
N THR A 67 -4.75 -13.03 3.77
CA THR A 67 -4.70 -14.47 3.47
C THR A 67 -5.10 -15.33 4.67
N ASN A 68 -4.69 -14.92 5.87
CA ASN A 68 -5.00 -15.61 7.13
C ASN A 68 -5.88 -14.71 8.02
N PRO A 69 -7.18 -14.58 7.70
CA PRO A 69 -8.06 -13.76 8.51
C PRO A 69 -8.17 -14.32 9.93
N SER A 70 -7.78 -13.49 10.91
CA SER A 70 -8.20 -13.58 12.31
C SER A 70 -9.66 -14.02 12.41
N VAL A 71 -9.98 -15.16 13.03
CA VAL A 71 -11.36 -15.46 13.44
C VAL A 71 -11.74 -14.38 14.44
N ALA A 72 -12.43 -13.34 13.97
CA ALA A 72 -12.64 -12.10 14.72
C ALA A 72 -13.56 -12.26 15.94
N PHE A 73 -14.10 -13.45 16.19
CA PHE A 73 -15.04 -13.72 17.27
C PHE A 73 -15.03 -15.22 17.67
N GLU A 74 -14.45 -15.56 18.82
CA GLU A 74 -14.83 -16.75 19.60
C GLU A 74 -15.92 -16.33 20.62
N GLY A 75 -17.15 -16.17 20.14
CA GLY A 75 -18.31 -15.94 20.98
C GLY A 75 -18.99 -17.26 21.31
N ILE A 76 -18.84 -17.72 22.55
CA ILE A 76 -19.59 -18.85 23.10
C ILE A 76 -21.09 -18.54 23.00
N GLY A 77 -21.80 -19.23 22.10
CA GLY A 77 -23.26 -19.28 22.05
C GLY A 77 -23.93 -18.42 20.96
N LYS A 78 -24.42 -19.09 19.91
CA LYS A 78 -25.42 -18.62 18.93
C LYS A 78 -25.23 -17.17 18.45
N LEU A 79 -24.16 -16.86 17.71
CA LEU A 79 -24.16 -15.67 16.86
C LEU A 79 -23.61 -15.97 15.47
N GLN A 80 -24.39 -15.53 14.50
CA GLN A 80 -24.21 -15.67 13.06
C GLN A 80 -22.82 -15.22 12.62
N GLN A 81 -22.08 -16.16 12.02
CA GLN A 81 -20.74 -15.97 11.46
C GLN A 81 -20.86 -15.09 10.19
N SER A 82 -20.85 -13.77 10.34
CA SER A 82 -20.79 -12.86 9.19
C SER A 82 -19.33 -12.68 8.75
N PHE A 83 -18.83 -13.60 7.94
CA PHE A 83 -17.67 -13.32 7.08
C PHE A 83 -18.09 -12.34 5.99
N GLN A 84 -18.36 -11.10 6.35
CA GLN A 84 -18.66 -10.06 5.40
C GLN A 84 -17.35 -9.43 4.96
N TYR A 85 -16.67 -10.09 4.03
CA TYR A 85 -15.63 -9.44 3.24
C TYR A 85 -16.25 -8.18 2.62
N LYS A 86 -15.88 -7.01 3.12
CA LYS A 86 -16.22 -5.75 2.47
C LYS A 86 -15.30 -5.61 1.26
N ILE A 87 -15.74 -6.21 0.16
CA ILE A 87 -15.08 -6.10 -1.14
C ILE A 87 -15.02 -4.61 -1.51
N GLY A 88 -13.83 -4.12 -1.89
CA GLY A 88 -13.61 -2.73 -2.28
C GLY A 88 -12.88 -1.85 -1.25
N LEU A 89 -12.55 -2.35 -0.06
CA LEU A 89 -11.75 -1.59 0.92
C LEU A 89 -10.25 -1.56 0.62
N GLY A 90 -9.72 -2.50 -0.18
CA GLY A 90 -8.29 -2.55 -0.51
C GLY A 90 -7.40 -2.51 0.73
N LEU A 91 -6.46 -1.56 0.77
CA LEU A 91 -5.55 -1.36 1.91
C LEU A 91 -6.29 -0.98 3.22
N GLU A 92 -7.51 -0.45 3.14
CA GLU A 92 -8.29 -0.09 4.33
C GLU A 92 -8.92 -1.31 5.03
N ASN A 93 -8.83 -2.51 4.44
CA ASN A 93 -9.44 -3.73 4.95
C ASN A 93 -8.81 -4.25 6.25
N THR A 94 -7.57 -3.86 6.56
CA THR A 94 -6.87 -4.32 7.77
C THR A 94 -6.20 -3.14 8.48
N LYS A 95 -5.97 -3.29 9.80
CA LYS A 95 -5.20 -2.32 10.60
C LYS A 95 -3.80 -2.04 10.02
N TYR A 96 -3.15 -3.06 9.44
CA TYR A 96 -1.82 -2.94 8.85
C TYR A 96 -1.82 -2.14 7.54
N GLY A 97 -2.78 -2.40 6.66
CA GLY A 97 -2.93 -1.65 5.43
C GLY A 97 -3.28 -0.17 5.68
N GLN A 98 -4.12 0.12 6.67
CA GLN A 98 -4.39 1.50 7.12
C GLN A 98 -3.11 2.20 7.63
N GLN A 99 -2.26 1.46 8.36
CA GLN A 99 -0.97 1.99 8.82
C GLN A 99 -0.02 2.24 7.64
N ALA A 100 0.04 1.35 6.65
CA ALA A 100 0.83 1.56 5.43
C ALA A 100 0.36 2.80 4.64
N LEU A 101 -0.95 3.05 4.59
CA LEU A 101 -1.53 4.26 4.00
C LEU A 101 -1.10 5.52 4.74
N LEU A 102 -1.22 5.52 6.07
CA LEU A 102 -0.79 6.64 6.91
C LEU A 102 0.70 6.93 6.71
N LEU A 103 1.53 5.88 6.66
CA LEU A 103 2.97 6.02 6.52
C LEU A 103 3.38 6.56 5.15
N SER A 104 2.69 6.13 4.09
CA SER A 104 2.89 6.56 2.70
C SER A 104 2.17 7.89 2.35
N GLY A 105 1.44 8.48 3.29
CA GLY A 105 0.65 9.69 3.04
C GLY A 105 -0.43 9.50 1.97
N ASN A 106 -1.09 8.34 1.97
CA ASN A 106 -2.14 7.93 1.02
C ASN A 106 -1.69 7.87 -0.44
N THR A 107 -0.38 7.86 -0.72
CA THR A 107 0.13 7.82 -2.09
C THR A 107 0.03 6.43 -2.72
N LEU A 108 -0.05 5.37 -1.92
CA LEU A 108 -0.27 3.99 -2.38
C LEU A 108 -1.64 3.77 -3.07
N LEU A 109 -2.64 4.64 -2.83
CA LEU A 109 -3.97 4.54 -3.44
C LEU A 109 -4.15 5.41 -4.69
N ARG A 110 -3.18 6.28 -5.01
CA ARG A 110 -3.35 7.23 -6.12
C ARG A 110 -3.03 6.57 -7.45
N LYS A 111 -4.08 6.34 -8.24
CA LYS A 111 -3.95 6.15 -9.70
C LYS A 111 -3.34 7.44 -10.28
N LYS A 112 -2.19 7.36 -10.96
CA LYS A 112 -1.63 8.50 -11.71
C LYS A 112 -2.56 8.82 -12.89
N ILE A 113 -3.46 9.78 -12.71
CA ILE A 113 -4.20 10.35 -13.83
C ILE A 113 -3.33 11.46 -14.41
N SER A 114 -2.70 11.20 -15.55
CA SER A 114 -1.98 12.22 -16.32
C SER A 114 -2.95 12.82 -17.32
N ILE A 115 -3.36 14.07 -17.10
CA ILE A 115 -4.11 14.84 -18.09
C ILE A 115 -3.08 15.63 -18.90
N SER A 116 -2.71 15.13 -20.07
CA SER A 116 -1.94 15.91 -21.04
C SER A 116 -2.93 16.77 -21.82
N TRP A 117 -2.91 18.08 -21.57
CA TRP A 117 -3.65 19.03 -22.39
C TRP A 117 -2.98 19.11 -23.77
N LEU A 118 -3.75 18.91 -24.85
CA LEU A 118 -3.28 18.77 -26.24
C LEU A 118 -3.74 19.95 -27.12
N GLY A 119 -4.10 21.08 -26.49
CA GLY A 119 -4.50 22.29 -27.19
C GLY A 119 -3.30 23.19 -27.51
N THR A 120 -3.41 23.97 -28.57
CA THR A 120 -2.57 25.15 -28.81
C THR A 120 -3.29 26.32 -28.15
N ILE A 121 -2.60 27.08 -27.30
CA ILE A 121 -3.13 28.35 -26.80
C ILE A 121 -3.27 29.26 -28.03
N PRO A 122 -4.48 29.71 -28.40
CA PRO A 122 -4.60 30.67 -29.50
C PRO A 122 -3.81 31.93 -29.12
N GLU A 123 -2.84 32.30 -29.94
CA GLU A 123 -2.19 33.61 -29.82
C GLU A 123 -3.26 34.67 -30.00
N GLU A 124 -3.48 35.45 -28.96
CA GLU A 124 -4.34 36.63 -28.99
C GLU A 124 -3.64 37.64 -29.91
N ASN A 125 -4.16 37.81 -31.13
CA ASN A 125 -3.69 38.86 -32.04
C ASN A 125 -4.07 40.21 -31.42
N GLU A 126 -3.17 40.79 -30.64
CA GLU A 126 -3.13 42.23 -30.34
C GLU A 126 -2.88 43.00 -31.65
N ASN A 127 -3.94 43.17 -32.45
CA ASN A 127 -4.00 44.28 -33.40
C ASN A 127 -5.09 45.23 -32.93
N ASN A 128 -4.75 45.97 -31.88
CA ASN A 128 -5.44 47.19 -31.53
C ASN A 128 -4.72 48.36 -32.21
N THR A 129 -5.46 49.07 -33.07
CA THR A 129 -5.39 50.52 -33.36
C THR A 129 -4.06 51.15 -33.83
N GLU A 130 -4.07 51.65 -35.07
CA GLU A 130 -3.58 52.96 -35.60
C GLU A 130 -3.69 52.83 -37.15
N VAL A 131 -4.53 53.55 -37.91
CA VAL A 131 -4.85 54.99 -38.00
C VAL A 131 -6.25 55.16 -38.63
#